data_AF-A0A1S3R2U4-F1
#
_entry.id   AF-A0A1S3R2U4-F1
#
_cell.length_a   1.000
_cell.length_b   1.000
_cell.length_c   1.000
_cell.angle_alpha   90.00
_cell.angle_beta   90.00
_cell.angle_gamma   90.00
#
_symmetry.space_group_name_H-M   'P 1'
#
loop_
_entity.id
_entity.type
_entity.pdbx_description
1 polymer ?
#
loop_
_entity_poly.entity_id
_entity_poly.type
_entity_poly.pdbx_seq_one_letter_code
_entity_poly.pdbx_strand_id
1 'polypeptide(L)'
;MMIKKRSNTKIKSRLYTTQLANAGNFSGQPSKAAGHIWGLAQRAVCKSAYRTSRPRGSAEVHPVDWHILWEFVKPQLFALLGAVVLVRALSSGARVFEYLSLEPPFPQTGCGRIPDKSLTGWVDFMNVTFCYPIRPGQQILKNFNLIIPLSKTVAIVGEPGGKSTVASLLERFFDPSSGVIMLDGLDIRTLDPSQRTSN
;
A
#
# COMPACT_ATOMS: atom_id res chain seq x y z
N MET A 1 -35.79 -14.40 -19.48
CA MET A 1 -36.81 -13.32 -19.60
C MET A 1 -36.17 -12.04 -19.06
N MET A 2 -35.98 -11.03 -19.91
CA MET A 2 -35.02 -9.94 -19.71
C MET A 2 -35.78 -8.60 -19.69
N ILE A 3 -35.78 -7.90 -18.56
CA ILE A 3 -36.46 -6.60 -18.40
C ILE A 3 -35.41 -5.49 -18.38
N LYS A 4 -35.44 -4.67 -19.44
CA LYS A 4 -34.55 -3.54 -19.70
C LYS A 4 -35.13 -2.29 -19.04
N LYS A 5 -34.45 -1.73 -18.04
CA LYS A 5 -34.79 -0.41 -17.49
C LYS A 5 -33.86 0.64 -18.09
N ARG A 6 -34.46 1.60 -18.80
CA ARG A 6 -33.85 2.75 -19.47
C ARG A 6 -33.86 3.89 -18.47
N SER A 7 -32.70 4.42 -18.06
CA SER A 7 -32.62 5.68 -17.33
C SER A 7 -31.65 6.63 -18.05
N ASN A 8 -32.17 7.81 -18.30
CA ASN A 8 -31.63 8.86 -19.14
C ASN A 8 -30.91 9.86 -18.22
N THR A 9 -29.60 10.07 -18.39
CA THR A 9 -28.91 11.17 -17.70
C THR A 9 -27.73 11.66 -18.53
N LYS A 10 -27.96 12.76 -19.27
CA LYS A 10 -26.94 13.58 -19.91
C LYS A 10 -26.25 14.41 -18.83
N ILE A 11 -24.95 14.23 -18.63
CA ILE A 11 -24.13 15.17 -17.86
C ILE A 11 -23.02 15.67 -18.79
N LYS A 12 -23.06 16.98 -19.06
CA LYS A 12 -22.05 17.73 -19.82
C LYS A 12 -20.78 17.86 -18.97
N SER A 13 -19.66 17.32 -19.42
CA SER A 13 -18.34 17.65 -18.86
C SER A 13 -17.77 18.87 -19.59
N ARG A 14 -17.78 20.03 -18.91
CA ARG A 14 -17.19 21.30 -19.37
C ARG A 14 -15.75 21.37 -18.86
N LEU A 15 -14.84 21.66 -19.79
CA LEU A 15 -13.42 21.91 -19.57
C LEU A 15 -13.20 23.07 -18.59
N TYR A 16 -12.33 22.87 -17.60
CA TYR A 16 -11.58 23.94 -16.95
C TYR A 16 -10.10 23.60 -17.05
N THR A 17 -9.42 24.35 -17.90
CA THR A 17 -7.97 24.57 -17.85
C THR A 17 -7.67 25.48 -16.65
N THR A 18 -6.77 25.05 -15.77
CA THR A 18 -5.98 25.99 -14.97
C THR A 18 -4.63 25.34 -14.68
N GLN A 19 -3.62 25.88 -15.34
CA GLN A 19 -2.23 25.70 -15.00
C GLN A 19 -1.96 26.13 -13.56
N LEU A 20 -1.29 25.29 -12.78
CA LEU A 20 -0.35 25.74 -11.76
C LEU A 20 0.87 24.80 -11.81
N ALA A 21 2.02 25.45 -11.98
CA ALA A 21 3.32 24.88 -12.28
C ALA A 21 3.74 23.83 -11.24
N ASN A 22 4.09 22.64 -11.71
CA ASN A 22 4.87 21.69 -10.93
C ASN A 22 6.32 21.79 -11.38
N ALA A 23 7.15 22.33 -10.49
CA ALA A 23 8.56 22.54 -10.70
C ALA A 23 9.27 21.21 -10.99
N GLY A 24 10.24 21.29 -11.89
CA GLY A 24 10.86 20.17 -12.59
C GLY A 24 11.37 19.05 -11.71
N ASN A 25 10.97 17.84 -12.11
CA ASN A 25 11.66 16.60 -11.83
C ASN A 25 13.05 16.68 -12.50
N PHE A 26 14.09 17.04 -11.73
CA PHE A 26 15.48 17.09 -12.19
C PHE A 26 16.12 15.71 -12.01
N SER A 27 15.79 14.76 -12.89
CA SER A 27 16.61 13.56 -13.11
C SER A 27 17.73 13.91 -14.09
N GLY A 28 18.77 14.55 -13.59
CA GLY A 28 19.99 14.85 -14.33
C GLY A 28 21.19 14.38 -13.52
N GLN A 29 21.95 13.43 -14.08
CA GLN A 29 23.27 13.04 -13.57
C GLN A 29 24.12 14.29 -13.28
N PRO A 30 24.96 14.31 -12.22
CA PRO A 30 25.78 15.47 -11.91
C PRO A 30 26.86 15.62 -13.01
N SER A 31 26.58 16.48 -13.98
CA SER A 31 27.56 16.92 -14.96
C SER A 31 28.59 17.81 -14.25
N LYS A 32 29.84 17.71 -14.69
CA LYS A 32 31.05 18.34 -14.13
C LYS A 32 31.01 19.88 -14.01
N ALA A 33 29.87 20.52 -14.28
CA ALA A 33 29.67 21.97 -14.23
C ALA A 33 29.41 22.53 -12.81
N ALA A 34 28.95 21.70 -11.85
CA ALA A 34 28.65 22.16 -10.49
C ALA A 34 29.90 22.59 -9.69
N GLY A 35 31.08 22.04 -9.98
CA GLY A 35 32.34 22.45 -9.36
C GLY A 35 32.82 23.84 -9.80
N HIS A 36 32.41 24.32 -10.98
CA HIS A 36 32.87 25.59 -11.54
C HIS A 36 32.11 26.80 -10.97
N ILE A 37 30.83 26.63 -10.63
CA ILE A 37 29.99 27.69 -10.06
C ILE A 37 30.33 27.90 -8.58
N TRP A 38 30.63 26.83 -7.83
CA TRP A 38 31.08 26.93 -6.45
C TRP A 38 32.47 27.60 -6.33
N GLY A 39 33.38 27.31 -7.27
CA GLY A 39 34.70 27.94 -7.32
C GLY A 39 34.68 29.44 -7.66
N LEU A 40 33.68 29.93 -8.37
CA LEU A 40 33.55 31.36 -8.70
C LEU A 40 32.94 32.18 -7.56
N ALA A 41 31.97 31.62 -6.82
CA ALA A 41 31.41 32.27 -5.63
C ALA A 41 32.47 32.46 -4.52
N GLN A 42 33.34 31.46 -4.34
CA GLN A 42 34.42 31.50 -3.34
C GLN A 42 35.51 32.52 -3.71
N ARG A 43 35.78 32.73 -5.01
CA ARG A 43 36.72 33.76 -5.49
C ARG A 43 36.19 35.18 -5.34
N ALA A 44 34.88 35.41 -5.47
CA ALA A 44 34.29 36.75 -5.33
C ALA A 44 34.31 37.25 -3.87
N VAL A 45 34.04 36.37 -2.90
CA VAL A 45 34.08 36.71 -1.46
C VAL A 45 35.52 36.95 -0.99
N CYS A 46 36.49 36.13 -1.41
CA CYS A 46 37.89 36.33 -1.05
C CYS A 46 38.53 37.59 -1.68
N LYS A 47 38.08 38.01 -2.87
CA LYS A 47 38.66 39.20 -3.53
C LYS A 47 38.15 40.53 -2.96
N SER A 48 36.97 40.51 -2.33
CA SER A 48 36.42 41.69 -1.63
C SER A 48 37.08 41.91 -0.27
N ALA A 49 37.39 40.83 0.46
CA ALA A 49 38.04 40.91 1.78
C ALA A 49 39.53 41.30 1.73
N TYR A 50 40.23 41.05 0.61
CA TYR A 50 41.68 41.30 0.50
C TYR A 50 42.04 42.74 0.09
N ARG A 51 41.07 43.57 -0.33
CA ARG A 51 41.38 44.91 -0.89
C ARG A 51 41.48 46.04 0.15
N THR A 52 41.13 45.80 1.40
CA THR A 52 41.06 46.84 2.44
C THR A 52 42.06 46.67 3.60
N SER A 53 42.96 45.69 3.53
CA SER A 53 43.92 45.42 4.61
C SER A 53 45.34 45.34 4.07
N ARG A 54 46.02 46.48 3.89
CA ARG A 54 47.49 46.52 3.81
C ARG A 54 48.03 46.72 5.24
N PRO A 55 48.47 45.69 5.97
CA PRO A 55 49.32 45.90 7.13
C PRO A 55 50.74 46.24 6.66
N ARG A 56 51.33 47.31 7.20
CA ARG A 56 52.79 47.43 7.33
C ARG A 56 53.18 46.55 8.52
N GLY A 57 53.90 45.47 8.26
CA GLY A 57 54.34 44.52 9.27
C GLY A 57 54.32 43.12 8.69
N SER A 58 55.51 42.60 8.40
CA SER A 58 55.75 41.22 8.01
C SER A 58 55.38 40.29 9.17
N ALA A 59 54.15 39.79 9.16
CA ALA A 59 53.75 38.61 9.90
C ALA A 59 53.32 37.56 8.87
N GLU A 60 54.14 36.53 8.68
CA GLU A 60 53.79 35.36 7.88
C GLU A 60 52.60 34.66 8.52
N VAL A 61 51.43 34.77 7.88
CA VAL A 61 50.25 33.97 8.26
C VAL A 61 50.42 32.62 7.58
N HIS A 62 50.77 31.58 8.35
CA HIS A 62 50.81 30.21 7.84
C HIS A 62 49.43 29.85 7.25
N PRO A 63 49.37 29.39 5.99
CA PRO A 63 48.11 28.96 5.39
C PRO A 63 47.58 27.78 6.19
N VAL A 64 46.39 27.94 6.78
CA VAL A 64 45.75 26.88 7.57
C VAL A 64 45.53 25.69 6.66
N ASP A 65 46.11 24.55 7.03
CA ASP A 65 45.99 23.33 6.26
C ASP A 65 44.58 22.76 6.42
N TRP A 66 43.74 22.98 5.42
CA TRP A 66 42.32 22.62 5.43
C TRP A 66 42.10 21.10 5.60
N HIS A 67 43.14 20.30 5.31
CA HIS A 67 43.12 18.87 5.54
C HIS A 67 42.99 18.53 7.04
N ILE A 68 43.71 19.24 7.91
CA ILE A 68 43.67 19.04 9.36
C ILE A 68 42.28 19.38 9.89
N LEU A 69 41.72 20.52 9.44
CA LEU A 69 40.35 20.93 9.79
C LEU A 69 39.33 19.86 9.36
N TRP A 70 39.50 19.26 8.18
CA TRP A 70 38.63 18.21 7.67
C TRP A 70 38.72 16.93 8.49
N GLU A 71 39.92 16.52 8.94
CA GLU A 71 40.07 15.35 9.84
C GLU A 71 39.33 15.53 11.18
N PHE A 72 39.22 16.77 11.70
CA PHE A 72 38.45 17.04 12.91
C PHE A 72 36.93 17.01 12.69
N VAL A 73 36.44 17.45 11.53
CA VAL A 73 34.99 17.53 11.23
C VAL A 73 34.42 16.17 10.78
N LYS A 74 35.23 15.33 10.11
CA LYS A 74 34.85 13.99 9.65
C LYS A 74 34.16 13.11 10.72
N PRO A 75 34.75 12.85 11.91
CA PRO A 75 34.15 11.92 12.87
C PRO A 75 32.78 12.42 13.36
N GLN A 76 32.62 13.73 13.51
CA GLN A 76 31.36 14.35 13.93
C GLN A 76 30.28 14.21 12.85
N LEU A 77 30.65 14.42 11.57
CA LEU A 77 29.75 14.25 10.44
C LEU A 77 29.35 12.79 10.23
N PHE A 78 30.31 11.86 10.29
CA PHE A 78 30.03 10.41 10.17
C PHE A 78 29.17 9.90 11.33
N ALA A 79 29.41 10.38 12.55
CA ALA A 79 28.56 10.04 13.70
C ALA A 79 27.13 10.56 13.51
N LEU A 80 26.95 11.80 13.04
CA LEU A 80 25.62 12.38 12.79
C LEU A 80 24.89 11.66 11.65
N LEU A 81 25.57 11.41 10.52
CA LEU A 81 25.00 10.65 9.41
C LEU A 81 24.65 9.21 9.84
N GLY A 82 25.54 8.56 10.59
CA GLY A 82 25.32 7.22 11.14
C GLY A 82 24.12 7.17 12.09
N ALA A 83 23.97 8.16 12.96
CA ALA A 83 22.82 8.28 13.86
C ALA A 83 21.50 8.44 13.08
N VAL A 84 21.47 9.27 12.03
CA VAL A 84 20.27 9.44 11.19
C VAL A 84 19.92 8.16 10.44
N VAL A 85 20.91 7.46 9.89
CA VAL A 85 20.70 6.18 9.20
C VAL A 85 20.20 5.11 10.18
N LEU A 86 20.78 5.05 11.39
CA LEU A 86 20.38 4.09 12.42
C LEU A 86 18.94 4.32 12.88
N VAL A 87 18.54 5.56 13.17
CA VAL A 87 17.17 5.87 13.60
C VAL A 87 16.16 5.49 12.52
N ARG A 88 16.48 5.73 11.25
CA ARG A 88 15.64 5.28 10.12
C ARG A 88 15.58 3.76 10.01
N ALA A 89 16.71 3.08 10.15
CA ALA A 89 16.76 1.62 10.12
C ALA A 89 15.92 0.99 11.23
N LEU A 90 15.99 1.53 12.46
CA LEU A 90 15.18 1.09 13.59
C LEU A 90 13.69 1.35 13.36
N SER A 91 13.32 2.53 12.83
CA SER A 91 11.93 2.86 12.51
C SER A 91 11.34 1.95 11.43
N SER A 92 12.12 1.62 10.39
CA SER A 92 11.69 0.69 9.33
C SER A 92 11.62 -0.74 9.85
N GLY A 93 12.60 -1.16 10.64
CA GLY A 93 12.64 -2.48 11.26
C GLY A 93 11.41 -2.72 12.15
N ALA A 94 11.03 -1.73 12.97
CA ALA A 94 9.85 -1.82 13.84
C ALA A 94 8.57 -2.13 13.06
N ARG A 95 8.37 -1.53 11.88
CA ARG A 95 7.19 -1.81 11.02
C ARG A 95 7.22 -3.22 10.44
N VAL A 96 8.37 -3.71 10.02
CA VAL A 96 8.51 -5.08 9.51
C VAL A 96 8.17 -6.08 10.61
N PHE A 97 8.69 -5.89 11.82
CA PHE A 97 8.39 -6.75 12.96
C PHE A 97 6.92 -6.67 13.39
N GLU A 98 6.30 -5.48 13.31
CA GLU A 98 4.86 -5.31 13.53
C GLU A 98 4.06 -6.22 12.59
N TYR A 99 4.36 -6.22 11.28
CA TYR A 99 3.68 -7.09 10.31
C TYR A 99 3.97 -8.58 10.53
N LEU A 100 5.21 -8.95 10.85
CA LEU A 100 5.58 -10.35 11.09
C LEU A 100 4.92 -10.93 12.35
N SER A 101 4.56 -10.07 13.31
CA SER A 101 3.89 -10.46 14.56
C SER A 101 2.37 -10.48 14.44
N LEU A 102 1.80 -10.12 13.29
CA LEU A 102 0.36 -10.19 13.09
C LEU A 102 -0.10 -11.64 13.01
N GLU A 103 -1.00 -12.02 13.90
CA GLU A 103 -1.72 -13.28 13.78
C GLU A 103 -2.87 -13.09 12.78
N PRO A 104 -3.02 -13.98 11.78
CA PRO A 104 -4.13 -13.89 10.86
C PRO A 104 -5.45 -14.11 11.60
N PRO A 105 -6.49 -13.30 11.35
CA PRO A 105 -7.78 -13.44 12.04
C PRO A 105 -8.54 -14.71 11.66
N PHE A 106 -8.08 -15.46 10.65
CA PHE A 106 -8.72 -16.66 10.16
C PHE A 106 -7.81 -17.88 10.38
N PRO A 107 -8.32 -18.96 11.00
CA PRO A 107 -7.57 -20.20 11.12
C PRO A 107 -7.34 -20.79 9.72
N GLN A 108 -6.08 -20.94 9.33
CA GLN A 108 -5.70 -21.51 8.03
C GLN A 108 -5.83 -23.03 7.98
N THR A 109 -6.05 -23.68 9.12
CA THR A 109 -6.19 -25.13 9.24
C THR A 109 -7.60 -25.46 9.70
N GLY A 110 -8.47 -25.76 8.74
CA GLY A 110 -9.77 -26.38 9.04
C GLY A 110 -9.60 -27.88 9.26
N CYS A 111 -10.34 -28.48 10.19
CA CYS A 111 -10.33 -29.93 10.38
C CYS A 111 -11.28 -30.66 9.39
N GLY A 112 -12.24 -29.94 8.80
CA GLY A 112 -13.20 -30.49 7.87
C GLY A 112 -12.58 -30.74 6.50
N ARG A 113 -12.63 -32.00 6.06
CA ARG A 113 -12.22 -32.40 4.72
C ARG A 113 -13.37 -33.07 4.01
N ILE A 114 -13.75 -32.53 2.86
CA ILE A 114 -14.70 -33.20 1.96
C ILE A 114 -13.86 -34.19 1.14
N PRO A 115 -14.17 -35.49 1.13
CA PRO A 115 -13.52 -36.42 0.23
C PRO A 115 -13.74 -35.99 -1.23
N ASP A 116 -12.68 -35.94 -2.04
CA ASP A 116 -12.75 -35.48 -3.43
C ASP A 116 -13.77 -36.25 -4.28
N LYS A 117 -14.05 -37.51 -3.90
CA LYS A 117 -15.02 -38.39 -4.58
C LYS A 117 -16.49 -38.15 -4.18
N SER A 118 -16.75 -37.34 -3.15
CA SER A 118 -18.09 -37.06 -2.63
C SER A 118 -18.49 -35.59 -2.73
N LEU A 119 -17.69 -34.74 -3.39
CA LEU A 119 -18.09 -33.36 -3.63
C LEU A 119 -19.20 -33.34 -4.68
N THR A 120 -20.41 -32.96 -4.25
CA THR A 120 -21.60 -32.98 -5.11
C THR A 120 -21.96 -31.58 -5.61
N GLY A 121 -21.49 -30.53 -4.91
CA GLY A 121 -21.66 -29.13 -5.30
C GLY A 121 -23.00 -28.55 -4.90
N TRP A 122 -23.68 -29.11 -3.89
CA TRP A 122 -24.88 -28.51 -3.30
C TRP A 122 -24.48 -27.34 -2.40
N VAL A 123 -25.03 -26.15 -2.64
CA VAL A 123 -24.76 -24.96 -1.83
C VAL A 123 -26.05 -24.41 -1.26
N ASP A 124 -26.06 -24.10 0.04
CA ASP A 124 -27.20 -23.50 0.73
C ASP A 124 -26.79 -22.26 1.53
N PHE A 125 -27.45 -21.13 1.27
CA PHE A 125 -27.33 -19.91 2.04
C PHE A 125 -28.54 -19.79 2.96
N MET A 126 -28.31 -19.82 4.28
CA MET A 126 -29.37 -19.77 5.29
C MET A 126 -29.28 -18.49 6.12
N ASN A 127 -30.26 -17.60 5.91
CA ASN A 127 -30.44 -16.31 6.59
C ASN A 127 -29.16 -15.47 6.66
N VAL A 128 -28.45 -15.41 5.53
CA VAL A 128 -27.13 -14.79 5.46
C VAL A 128 -27.25 -13.28 5.47
N THR A 129 -26.58 -12.67 6.44
CA THR A 129 -26.45 -11.21 6.57
C THR A 129 -24.97 -10.84 6.55
N PHE A 130 -24.60 -9.85 5.73
CA PHE A 130 -23.21 -9.46 5.55
C PHE A 130 -23.02 -7.96 5.31
N CYS A 131 -21.98 -7.41 5.95
CA CYS A 131 -21.43 -6.08 5.73
C CYS A 131 -19.92 -6.19 5.48
N TYR A 132 -19.37 -5.41 4.55
CA TYR A 132 -17.92 -5.32 4.41
C TYR A 132 -17.30 -4.62 5.64
N PRO A 133 -16.17 -5.11 6.17
CA PRO A 133 -15.54 -4.52 7.36
C PRO A 133 -15.09 -3.07 7.13
N ILE A 134 -14.77 -2.71 5.88
CA ILE A 134 -14.40 -1.33 5.51
C ILE A 134 -15.58 -0.35 5.49
N ARG A 135 -16.83 -0.87 5.49
CA ARG A 135 -18.09 -0.10 5.48
C ARG A 135 -19.15 -0.79 6.37
N PRO A 136 -18.99 -0.79 7.70
CA PRO A 136 -19.88 -1.53 8.60
C PRO A 136 -21.33 -1.04 8.58
N GLY A 137 -21.56 0.23 8.24
CA GLY A 137 -22.92 0.82 8.15
C GLY A 137 -23.68 0.46 6.87
N GLN A 138 -23.03 -0.13 5.87
CA GLN A 138 -23.66 -0.50 4.60
C GLN A 138 -23.85 -2.02 4.52
N GLN A 139 -25.05 -2.47 4.86
CA GLN A 139 -25.43 -3.87 4.76
C GLN A 139 -25.70 -4.25 3.30
N ILE A 140 -24.91 -5.20 2.78
CA ILE A 140 -24.96 -5.63 1.38
C ILE A 140 -25.97 -6.76 1.19
N LEU A 141 -25.98 -7.73 2.12
CA LEU A 141 -26.93 -8.83 2.13
C LEU A 141 -27.75 -8.78 3.42
N LYS A 142 -29.07 -8.86 3.30
CA LYS A 142 -30.02 -8.86 4.42
C LYS A 142 -30.86 -10.13 4.37
N ASN A 143 -30.69 -11.03 5.33
CA ASN A 143 -31.43 -12.29 5.42
C ASN A 143 -31.54 -13.03 4.08
N PHE A 144 -30.42 -13.14 3.37
CA PHE A 144 -30.35 -13.74 2.06
C PHE A 144 -30.44 -15.26 2.16
N ASN A 145 -31.38 -15.84 1.40
CA ASN A 145 -31.57 -17.28 1.28
C ASN A 145 -31.43 -17.68 -0.18
N LEU A 146 -30.58 -18.67 -0.48
CA LEU A 146 -30.35 -19.17 -1.83
C LEU A 146 -29.92 -20.62 -1.78
N ILE A 147 -30.60 -21.47 -2.55
CA ILE A 147 -30.21 -22.86 -2.73
C ILE A 147 -29.71 -23.02 -4.16
N ILE A 148 -28.50 -23.55 -4.31
CA ILE A 148 -27.90 -23.93 -5.59
C ILE A 148 -27.90 -25.46 -5.63
N PRO A 149 -28.84 -26.08 -6.36
CA PRO A 149 -28.92 -27.52 -6.45
C PRO A 149 -27.80 -28.09 -7.32
N LEU A 150 -27.52 -29.37 -7.12
CA LEU A 150 -26.50 -30.11 -7.85
C LEU A 150 -26.67 -29.98 -9.37
N SER A 151 -25.55 -29.82 -10.07
CA SER A 151 -25.51 -29.83 -11.55
C SER A 151 -26.43 -28.81 -12.22
N LYS A 152 -26.79 -27.72 -11.52
CA LYS A 152 -27.58 -26.61 -12.06
C LYS A 152 -26.78 -25.31 -12.02
N THR A 153 -26.92 -24.53 -13.09
CA THR A 153 -26.34 -23.19 -13.16
C THR A 153 -27.36 -22.17 -12.68
N VAL A 154 -27.05 -21.46 -11.60
CA VAL A 154 -27.86 -20.36 -11.09
C VAL A 154 -27.22 -19.03 -11.49
N ALA A 155 -27.97 -18.19 -12.20
CA ALA A 155 -27.51 -16.85 -12.58
C ALA A 155 -28.01 -15.81 -11.57
N ILE A 156 -27.09 -15.11 -10.93
CA ILE A 156 -27.42 -14.02 -9.99
C ILE A 156 -27.51 -12.70 -10.77
N VAL A 157 -28.72 -12.15 -10.87
CA VAL A 157 -28.99 -10.87 -11.56
C VAL A 157 -29.58 -9.87 -10.57
N GLY A 158 -29.20 -8.60 -10.68
CA GLY A 158 -29.75 -7.54 -9.85
C GLY A 158 -29.06 -6.19 -10.07
N GLU A 159 -29.28 -5.25 -9.16
CA GLU A 159 -28.56 -3.98 -9.11
C GLU A 159 -27.09 -4.19 -8.69
N PRO A 160 -26.14 -3.34 -9.12
CA PRO A 160 -24.75 -3.46 -8.72
C PRO A 160 -24.61 -3.40 -7.20
N GLY A 161 -23.82 -4.31 -6.62
CA GLY A 161 -23.54 -4.31 -5.17
C GLY A 161 -23.47 -5.69 -4.52
N GLY A 162 -24.45 -6.57 -4.76
CA GLY A 162 -24.54 -7.86 -4.04
C GLY A 162 -24.01 -9.10 -4.79
N LYS A 163 -23.89 -9.03 -6.12
CA LYS A 163 -23.51 -10.20 -6.97
C LYS A 163 -22.11 -10.73 -6.65
N SER A 164 -21.10 -9.87 -6.76
CA SER A 164 -19.70 -10.22 -6.47
C SER A 164 -19.51 -10.60 -5.00
N THR A 165 -20.34 -10.08 -4.11
CA THR A 165 -20.33 -10.42 -2.69
C THR A 165 -20.76 -11.85 -2.44
N VAL A 166 -21.78 -12.37 -3.13
CA VAL A 166 -22.17 -13.79 -3.01
C VAL A 166 -21.02 -14.71 -3.44
N ALA A 167 -20.32 -14.39 -4.54
CA ALA A 167 -19.13 -15.14 -4.96
C ALA A 167 -18.01 -15.06 -3.91
N SER A 168 -17.76 -13.87 -3.35
CA SER A 168 -16.73 -13.68 -2.31
C SER A 168 -17.02 -14.47 -1.03
N LEU A 169 -18.29 -14.61 -0.66
CA LEU A 169 -18.72 -15.40 0.50
C LEU A 169 -18.61 -16.91 0.23
N LEU A 170 -18.95 -17.35 -0.98
CA LEU A 170 -18.83 -18.75 -1.39
C LEU A 170 -17.36 -19.21 -1.42
N GLU A 171 -16.47 -18.35 -1.91
CA GLU A 171 -15.02 -18.55 -1.89
C GLU A 171 -14.41 -18.33 -0.49
N ARG A 172 -15.24 -18.01 0.52
CA ARG A 172 -14.83 -17.72 1.90
C ARG A 172 -13.69 -16.71 1.98
N PHE A 173 -13.74 -15.66 1.15
CA PHE A 173 -12.88 -14.48 1.35
C PHE A 173 -13.33 -13.64 2.54
N PHE A 174 -14.62 -13.71 2.86
CA PHE A 174 -15.21 -13.10 4.03
C PHE A 174 -16.19 -14.08 4.67
N ASP A 175 -16.32 -14.01 6.00
CA ASP A 175 -17.37 -14.72 6.72
C ASP A 175 -18.64 -13.86 6.81
N PRO A 176 -19.83 -14.47 6.73
CA PRO A 176 -21.07 -13.74 6.94
C PRO A 176 -21.18 -13.27 8.40
N SER A 177 -21.74 -12.09 8.61
CA SER A 177 -21.95 -11.52 9.95
C SER A 177 -22.99 -12.30 10.76
N SER A 178 -23.99 -12.86 10.07
CA SER A 178 -24.99 -13.77 10.63
C SER A 178 -25.46 -14.75 9.55
N GLY A 179 -25.99 -15.89 9.97
CA GLY A 179 -26.38 -16.99 9.10
C GLY A 179 -25.27 -18.00 8.86
N VAL A 180 -25.57 -18.99 8.01
CA VAL A 180 -24.67 -20.11 7.69
C VAL A 180 -24.68 -20.33 6.18
N ILE A 181 -23.52 -20.71 5.64
CA ILE A 181 -23.37 -21.14 4.26
C ILE A 181 -22.90 -22.60 4.31
N MET A 182 -23.67 -23.49 3.69
CA MET A 182 -23.39 -24.92 3.68
C MET A 182 -22.95 -25.36 2.28
N LEU A 183 -21.92 -26.20 2.22
CA LEU A 183 -21.47 -26.90 1.03
C LEU A 183 -21.61 -28.40 1.30
N ASP A 184 -22.43 -29.09 0.49
CA ASP A 184 -22.72 -30.52 0.63
C ASP A 184 -23.16 -30.94 2.05
N GLY A 185 -23.87 -30.05 2.76
CA GLY A 185 -24.34 -30.29 4.14
C GLY A 185 -23.33 -29.94 5.24
N LEU A 186 -22.12 -29.47 4.90
CA LEU A 186 -21.10 -29.02 5.84
C LEU A 186 -20.97 -27.50 5.83
N ASP A 187 -20.80 -26.87 6.99
CA ASP A 187 -20.54 -25.43 7.06
C ASP A 187 -19.16 -25.13 6.44
N ILE A 188 -19.12 -24.20 5.49
CA ILE A 188 -17.89 -23.77 4.80
C ILE A 188 -16.80 -23.30 5.75
N ARG A 189 -17.16 -22.86 6.96
CA ARG A 189 -16.21 -22.42 8.01
C ARG A 189 -15.38 -23.56 8.57
N THR A 190 -15.93 -24.77 8.57
CA THR A 190 -15.26 -25.97 9.09
C THR A 190 -14.28 -26.57 8.09
N LEU A 191 -14.47 -26.25 6.81
CA LEU A 191 -13.68 -26.80 5.71
C LEU A 191 -12.28 -26.21 5.68
N ASP A 192 -11.32 -27.04 5.32
CA ASP A 192 -9.94 -26.63 5.11
C ASP A 192 -9.81 -25.85 3.77
N PRO A 193 -9.32 -24.60 3.79
CA PRO A 193 -9.14 -23.82 2.55
C PRO A 193 -8.11 -24.42 1.59
N SER A 194 -7.18 -25.27 2.07
CA SER A 194 -6.13 -25.89 1.25
C SER A 194 -6.66 -26.88 0.20
N GLN A 195 -7.85 -27.43 0.40
CA GLN A 195 -8.44 -28.44 -0.49
C GLN A 195 -8.86 -27.91 -1.86
N ARG A 196 -8.83 -26.59 -2.07
CA ARG A 196 -9.25 -25.97 -3.34
C ARG A 196 -8.35 -26.33 -4.53
N THR A 197 -7.11 -26.72 -4.28
CA THR A 197 -6.07 -26.83 -5.34
C THR A 197 -5.62 -28.27 -5.62
N SER A 198 -6.22 -29.29 -5.02
CA SER A 198 -5.87 -30.69 -5.34
C SER A 198 -6.60 -31.13 -6.60
N ASN A 199 -6.02 -30.82 -7.76
CA ASN A 199 -6.34 -31.48 -9.02
C ASN A 199 -5.11 -31.50 -9.93
#